data_AF-A0AAV5W910-F1
#
_entry.id   AF-A0AAV5W910-F1
#
_cell.length_a   1.000
_cell.length_b   1.000
_cell.length_c   1.000
_cell.angle_alpha   90.00
_cell.angle_beta   90.00
_cell.angle_gamma   90.00
#
_symmetry.space_group_name_H-M   'P 1'
#
loop_
_entity.id
_entity.type
_entity.pdbx_description
1 polymer ?
#
loop_
_entity_poly.entity_id
_entity_poly.type
_entity_poly.pdbx_seq_one_letter_code
_entity_poly.pdbx_strand_id
1 'polypeptide(L)'
;MTRLCFALAALATVVSCQCSGQCKLRSTISAGNYVAKGNKMPAAKNPIANMTWDCEIEKSAQAVSDTCVNEHSSNRGNLGENLYQAWSS
;
A
#
# COMPACT_ATOMS: atom_id res chain seq x y z
N MET A 1 18.05 0.36 26.66
CA MET A 1 17.12 -0.48 25.88
C MET A 1 16.55 0.34 24.73
N THR A 2 17.42 0.72 23.80
CA THR A 2 17.08 1.61 22.68
C THR A 2 16.70 0.72 21.51
N ARG A 3 15.53 0.07 21.62
CA ARG A 3 14.93 -0.68 20.51
C ARG A 3 14.40 0.37 19.52
N LEU A 4 15.32 0.79 18.66
CA LEU A 4 15.12 1.32 17.32
C LEU A 4 13.66 1.14 16.88
N CYS A 5 12.95 2.26 16.84
CA CYS A 5 11.62 2.46 16.30
C CYS A 5 11.67 2.20 14.77
N PHE A 6 12.03 0.99 14.36
CA PHE A 6 11.95 0.56 12.98
C PHE A 6 10.50 0.21 12.66
N ALA A 7 9.62 1.19 12.83
CA ALA A 7 8.41 1.25 12.05
C ALA A 7 8.86 1.58 10.62
N LEU A 8 9.24 0.56 9.86
CA LEU A 8 9.19 0.65 8.41
C LEU A 8 7.71 0.59 8.00
N ALA A 9 6.91 1.54 8.49
CA ALA A 9 5.48 1.53 8.33
C ALA A 9 5.08 2.39 7.13
N ALA A 10 4.13 1.85 6.38
CA ALA A 10 3.32 2.47 5.34
C ALA A 10 3.91 2.75 3.94
N LEU A 11 5.23 2.81 3.72
CA LEU A 11 5.75 3.27 2.41
C LEU A 11 6.43 2.21 1.53
N ALA A 12 6.35 0.91 1.78
CA ALA A 12 7.06 -0.07 0.92
C ALA A 12 6.16 -0.82 -0.08
N THR A 13 4.94 -1.22 0.31
CA THR A 13 4.14 -2.13 -0.53
C THR A 13 3.04 -1.43 -1.34
N VAL A 14 2.56 -0.26 -0.91
CA VAL A 14 1.70 0.64 -1.72
C VAL A 14 2.50 1.60 -2.62
N VAL A 15 3.79 1.77 -2.32
CA VAL A 15 4.74 2.68 -3.00
C VAL A 15 5.51 2.03 -4.16
N SER A 16 5.24 0.77 -4.48
CA SER A 16 5.70 0.21 -5.75
C SER A 16 5.10 0.93 -6.99
N CYS A 17 4.12 1.82 -6.78
CA CYS A 17 3.52 2.67 -7.82
C CYS A 17 4.20 4.06 -7.99
N GLN A 18 5.20 4.43 -7.16
CA GLN A 18 5.78 5.79 -7.18
C GLN A 18 6.85 6.00 -8.28
N CYS A 19 7.48 4.94 -8.78
CA CYS A 19 8.62 5.07 -9.71
C CYS A 19 8.33 4.64 -11.16
N SER A 20 7.16 4.04 -11.42
CA SER A 20 6.69 3.78 -12.77
C SER A 20 5.19 4.01 -12.77
N GLY A 21 4.69 4.93 -13.59
CA GLY A 21 3.28 5.40 -13.64
C GLY A 21 2.21 4.34 -13.94
N GLN A 22 2.49 3.07 -13.67
CA GLN A 22 1.61 1.92 -13.72
C GLN A 22 1.81 1.13 -12.43
N CYS A 23 0.75 1.07 -11.61
CA CYS A 23 0.68 0.08 -10.55
C CYS A 23 0.58 -1.30 -11.22
N LYS A 24 1.71 -1.97 -11.48
CA LYS A 24 1.82 -3.22 -12.25
C LYS A 24 0.83 -4.30 -11.77
N LEU A 25 0.54 -4.32 -10.48
CA LEU A 25 -0.48 -5.21 -9.90
C LEU A 25 -1.88 -4.93 -10.46
N ARG A 26 -2.31 -3.66 -10.49
CA ARG A 26 -3.64 -3.27 -10.99
C ARG A 26 -3.79 -3.58 -12.48
N SER A 27 -2.75 -3.32 -13.28
CA SER A 27 -2.81 -3.65 -14.72
C SER A 27 -2.85 -5.17 -14.96
N THR A 28 -2.08 -5.95 -14.19
CA THR A 28 -2.06 -7.42 -14.28
C THR A 28 -3.40 -8.03 -13.89
N ILE A 29 -4.05 -7.51 -12.83
CA ILE A 29 -5.40 -7.91 -12.43
C ILE A 29 -6.41 -7.49 -13.51
N SER A 30 -6.33 -6.25 -14.00
CA SER A 30 -7.26 -5.74 -15.02
C SER A 30 -7.22 -6.57 -16.30
N ALA A 31 -6.03 -7.04 -16.70
CA ALA A 31 -5.84 -7.92 -17.86
C ALA A 31 -6.21 -9.40 -17.58
N GLY A 32 -6.56 -9.76 -16.34
CA GLY A 32 -6.87 -11.13 -15.95
C GLY A 32 -5.64 -12.03 -15.89
N ASN A 33 -4.42 -11.48 -15.80
CA ASN A 33 -3.18 -12.26 -15.78
C ASN A 33 -2.69 -12.57 -14.36
N TYR A 34 -3.37 -12.06 -13.34
CA TYR A 34 -2.99 -12.26 -11.95
C TYR A 34 -3.43 -13.63 -11.44
N VAL A 35 -2.53 -14.34 -10.76
CA VAL A 35 -2.77 -15.68 -10.19
C VAL A 35 -2.71 -15.58 -8.67
N ALA A 36 -3.83 -15.90 -8.02
CA ALA A 36 -3.97 -15.92 -6.57
C ALA A 36 -4.11 -17.36 -6.09
N LYS A 37 -3.19 -17.83 -5.24
CA LYS A 37 -3.19 -19.21 -4.69
C LYS A 37 -3.35 -20.29 -5.79
N GLY A 38 -2.64 -20.13 -6.91
CA GLY A 38 -2.70 -21.06 -8.05
C GLY A 38 -3.89 -20.87 -9.00
N ASN A 39 -4.86 -20.01 -8.68
CA ASN A 39 -6.02 -19.76 -9.52
C ASN A 39 -5.88 -18.42 -10.27
N LYS A 40 -6.09 -18.44 -11.59
CA LYS A 40 -6.08 -17.23 -12.42
C LYS A 40 -7.35 -16.42 -12.17
N MET A 41 -7.19 -15.15 -11.81
CA MET A 41 -8.32 -14.24 -11.62
C MET A 41 -8.89 -13.79 -12.97
N PRO A 42 -10.22 -13.61 -13.08
CA PRO A 42 -10.83 -13.12 -14.30
C PRO A 42 -10.37 -11.69 -14.62
N ALA A 43 -10.37 -11.34 -15.90
CA ALA A 43 -10.14 -9.97 -16.33
C ALA A 43 -11.26 -9.06 -15.80
N ALA A 44 -10.90 -7.81 -15.51
CA ALA A 44 -11.87 -6.83 -15.06
C ALA A 44 -12.82 -6.47 -16.22
N LYS A 45 -14.12 -6.32 -15.92
CA LYS A 45 -15.13 -5.92 -16.92
C LYS A 45 -14.82 -4.57 -17.55
N ASN A 46 -14.29 -3.65 -16.75
CA ASN A 46 -13.79 -2.34 -17.18
C ASN A 46 -12.34 -2.18 -16.72
N PRO A 47 -11.48 -1.46 -17.47
CA PRO A 47 -10.10 -1.23 -17.07
C PRO A 47 -10.00 -0.61 -15.67
N ILE A 48 -9.18 -1.21 -14.82
CA ILE A 48 -8.90 -0.67 -13.48
C ILE A 48 -8.00 0.55 -13.67
N ALA A 49 -8.48 1.73 -13.27
CA ALA A 49 -7.73 2.97 -13.36
C ALA A 49 -6.39 2.88 -12.62
N ASN A 50 -5.36 3.53 -13.15
CA ASN A 50 -4.09 3.69 -12.46
C ASN A 50 -4.27 4.57 -11.21
N MET A 51 -3.49 4.31 -10.17
CA MET A 51 -3.44 5.20 -9.02
C MET A 51 -2.47 6.33 -9.32
N THR A 52 -2.82 7.54 -8.89
CA THR A 52 -1.94 8.70 -8.90
C THR A 52 -1.34 8.89 -7.51
N TRP A 53 -0.13 9.44 -7.45
CA TRP A 53 0.44 9.88 -6.19
C TRP A 53 -0.27 11.13 -5.68
N ASP A 54 -0.49 11.19 -4.38
CA ASP A 54 -1.06 12.35 -3.69
C ASP A 54 -0.20 12.64 -2.45
N CYS A 55 0.43 13.82 -2.44
CA CYS A 55 1.34 14.24 -1.38
C CYS A 55 0.64 14.43 -0.02
N GLU A 56 -0.66 14.74 0.00
CA GLU A 56 -1.40 14.89 1.26
C GLU A 56 -1.72 13.52 1.87
N ILE A 57 -1.99 12.52 1.03
CA ILE A 57 -2.16 11.13 1.49
C ILE A 57 -0.83 10.58 2.00
N GLU A 58 0.28 10.85 1.31
CA GLU A 58 1.64 10.52 1.77
C GLU A 58 1.92 11.12 3.15
N LYS A 59 1.69 12.43 3.31
CA LYS A 59 1.91 13.13 4.56
C LYS A 59 1.08 12.55 5.71
N SER A 60 -0.19 12.21 5.44
CA SER A 60 -1.04 11.54 6.42
C SER A 60 -0.52 10.14 6.79
N ALA A 61 -0.04 9.38 5.80
CA ALA A 61 0.52 8.05 6.05
C ALA A 61 1.84 8.11 6.85
N GLN A 62 2.69 9.10 6.55
CA GLN A 62 3.93 9.35 7.29
C GLN A 62 3.63 9.69 8.76
N ALA A 63 2.63 10.54 9.02
CA ALA A 63 2.23 10.88 10.39
C ALA A 63 1.79 9.65 11.22
N VAL A 64 1.12 8.66 10.59
CA VAL A 64 0.78 7.39 11.24
C VAL A 64 2.03 6.54 11.48
N SER A 65 2.91 6.43 10.47
CA SER A 65 4.17 5.68 10.59
C SER A 65 5.06 6.21 11.73
N ASP A 66 5.13 7.53 11.90
CA ASP A 66 5.95 8.20 12.90
C ASP A 66 5.54 7.88 14.35
N THR A 67 4.31 7.38 14.57
CA THR A 67 3.86 6.93 15.89
C THR A 67 4.53 5.63 16.35
N CYS A 68 5.09 4.86 15.42
CA CYS A 68 5.58 3.50 15.63
C CYS A 68 4.55 2.54 16.26
N VAL A 69 3.27 2.85 16.20
CA VAL A 69 2.19 1.97 16.65
C VAL A 69 1.64 1.24 15.44
N ASN A 70 1.61 -0.10 15.48
CA ASN A 70 1.02 -0.91 14.42
C ASN A 70 -0.50 -1.03 14.62
N GLU A 71 -1.16 0.13 14.57
CA GLU A 71 -2.60 0.24 14.71
C GLU A 71 -3.16 1.17 13.65
N HIS A 72 -4.39 0.84 13.27
CA HIS A 72 -5.19 1.59 12.33
C HIS A 72 -5.56 2.97 12.88
N SER A 73 -5.35 4.03 12.09
CA SER A 73 -5.60 5.40 12.58
C SER A 73 -7.10 5.65 12.80
N SER A 74 -7.45 6.39 13.86
CA SER A 74 -8.86 6.65 14.19
C SER A 74 -9.50 7.72 13.30
N ASN A 75 -8.68 8.61 12.71
CA ASN A 75 -9.12 9.73 11.90
C ASN A 75 -8.61 9.65 10.46
N ARG A 76 -9.26 8.80 9.65
CA ARG A 76 -8.91 8.55 8.23
C ARG A 76 -9.81 9.28 7.24
N GLY A 77 -10.83 9.98 7.74
CA GLY A 77 -11.93 10.44 6.89
C GLY A 77 -12.50 9.28 6.06
N ASN A 78 -12.46 9.43 4.73
CA ASN A 78 -12.88 8.42 3.75
C ASN A 78 -11.71 7.69 3.06
N LEU A 79 -10.51 7.73 3.65
CA LEU A 79 -9.34 7.05 3.11
C LEU A 79 -9.26 5.60 3.61
N GLY A 80 -8.92 4.68 2.70
CA GLY A 80 -8.52 3.31 3.05
C GLY A 80 -7.07 3.27 3.54
N GLU A 81 -6.76 2.39 4.47
CA GLU A 81 -5.42 2.31 5.09
C GLU A 81 -4.94 0.86 5.14
N ASN A 82 -3.73 0.62 4.65
CA ASN A 82 -3.05 -0.67 4.73
C ASN A 82 -1.77 -0.50 5.57
N LEU A 83 -1.59 -1.37 6.57
CA LEU A 83 -0.42 -1.35 7.44
C LEU A 83 0.44 -2.59 7.21
N TYR A 84 1.75 -2.41 7.38
CA TYR A 84 2.73 -3.48 7.36
C TYR A 84 3.81 -3.19 8.39
N GLN A 85 4.16 -4.20 9.17
CA GLN A 85 5.25 -4.14 10.13
C GLN A 85 6.09 -5.42 9.99
N ALA A 86 7.40 -5.26 9.99
CA ALA A 86 8.36 -6.34 10.09
C ALA A 86 9.32 -6.06 11.24
N TRP A 87 9.78 -7.11 11.90
CA TRP A 87 10.75 -7.03 12.99
C TRP A 87 12.07 -7.61 12.49
N SER A 88 13.17 -6.88 12.63
CA SER A 88 14.50 -7.47 12.49
C SER A 88 15.09 -7.75 13.88
N SER A 89 15.78 -8.88 14.01
CA SER A 89 16.54 -9.28 15.19
C SER A 89 17.95 -8.73 15.16
#